data_AF-A0A554USD4-F1
#
_entry.id   AF-A0A554USD4-F1
#
_cell.length_a   1.000
_cell.length_b   1.000
_cell.length_c   1.000
_cell.angle_alpha   90.00
_cell.angle_beta   90.00
_cell.angle_gamma   90.00
#
_symmetry.space_group_name_H-M   'P 1'
#
loop_
_entity.id
_entity.type
_entity.pdbx_description
1 polymer ?
#
loop_
_entity_poly.entity_id
_entity_poly.type
_entity_poly.pdbx_seq_one_letter_code
_entity_poly.pdbx_strand_id
1 'polypeptide(L)'
;MTEVAVVGFAQSPNVRETTGTTNGVEMLVPCFQELYDKLGITKSDIGFWCSGSSDYLAGRAFSFIAAVDAIGAVPPINESHVEMDAAWALYEAYLKILTGEVDTALVYGFGKSSAGRLRQVLSMQLDPYVVTPLWPDSLSIAGLQARAGLDAGKWTERSMAEVAARSLAAAQSNPNAQRSGPVDIDALLATEYVANPLRAHDCAPITDGAAAIVLAAGDRARELCERPAWISGIAHRIDTPNLGARDLTVSASTTAAARDATRGDVTGIDSAELYAPFSHQEFILREAIGLAADTEVNPSGGPLAGNPLFAGGLERIGHAANRIHSGQAGRVLAHATSGPALQQNLVAVMEGRDK
;
A
#
# COMPACT_ATOMS: atom_id res chain seq x y z
N MET A 1 11.03 16.25 19.81
CA MET A 1 10.01 15.33 19.28
C MET A 1 10.73 14.07 18.92
N THR A 2 10.29 12.91 19.38
CA THR A 2 10.94 11.62 19.08
C THR A 2 10.93 11.41 17.57
N GLU A 3 12.10 11.20 16.97
CA GLU A 3 12.19 10.88 15.54
C GLU A 3 11.90 9.39 15.35
N VAL A 4 11.14 9.05 14.32
CA VAL A 4 10.75 7.66 14.03
C VAL A 4 11.20 7.30 12.62
N ALA A 5 11.77 6.12 12.46
CA ALA A 5 12.18 5.61 11.16
C ALA A 5 11.61 4.22 10.90
N VAL A 6 11.38 3.93 9.62
CA VAL A 6 11.33 2.55 9.14
C VAL A 6 12.75 2.02 9.12
N VAL A 7 12.99 0.89 9.77
CA VAL A 7 14.31 0.24 9.87
C VAL A 7 14.36 -1.12 9.19
N GLY A 8 13.20 -1.77 9.02
CA GLY A 8 13.08 -3.06 8.38
C GLY A 8 11.79 -3.15 7.59
N PHE A 9 11.85 -3.86 6.47
CA PHE A 9 10.71 -4.24 5.64
C PHE A 9 10.95 -5.64 5.10
N ALA A 10 9.91 -6.48 5.16
CA ALA A 10 9.84 -7.79 4.53
C ALA A 10 8.44 -7.98 3.93
N GLN A 11 8.35 -8.78 2.87
CA GLN A 11 7.09 -9.17 2.25
C GLN A 11 7.15 -10.62 1.79
N SER A 12 6.00 -11.29 1.81
CA SER A 12 5.87 -12.61 1.21
C SER A 12 5.82 -12.50 -0.33
N PRO A 13 6.04 -13.60 -1.06
CA PRO A 13 5.72 -13.64 -2.47
C PRO A 13 4.24 -13.27 -2.72
N ASN A 14 3.99 -12.36 -3.65
CA ASN A 14 2.64 -12.09 -4.14
C ASN A 14 2.25 -13.17 -5.13
N VAL A 15 1.24 -13.95 -4.78
CA VAL A 15 0.78 -15.08 -5.59
C VAL A 15 -0.69 -14.96 -5.92
N ARG A 16 -1.12 -15.63 -6.99
CA ARG A 16 -2.52 -15.59 -7.43
C ARG A 16 -3.46 -16.15 -6.36
N GLU A 17 -3.04 -17.23 -5.71
CA GLU A 17 -3.81 -17.97 -4.74
C GLU A 17 -2.86 -18.83 -3.90
N THR A 18 -3.16 -18.92 -2.62
CA THR A 18 -2.61 -19.90 -1.69
C THR A 18 -3.73 -20.81 -1.20
N THR A 19 -3.42 -22.07 -0.91
CA THR A 19 -4.40 -23.04 -0.39
C THR A 19 -4.49 -22.97 1.12
N GLY A 20 -5.69 -23.16 1.68
CA GLY A 20 -5.92 -23.18 3.13
C GLY A 20 -6.52 -21.89 3.68
N THR A 21 -7.29 -22.02 4.76
CA THR A 21 -8.04 -20.92 5.39
C THR A 21 -7.24 -20.15 6.45
N THR A 22 -6.05 -20.64 6.84
CA THR A 22 -5.18 -20.09 7.91
C THR A 22 -3.78 -19.70 7.41
N ASN A 23 -3.63 -19.47 6.11
CA ASN A 23 -2.34 -19.15 5.48
C ASN A 23 -1.71 -17.82 5.97
N GLY A 24 -2.46 -16.96 6.68
CA GLY A 24 -1.93 -15.69 7.19
C GLY A 24 -0.67 -15.91 8.03
N VAL A 25 -0.68 -16.94 8.88
CA VAL A 25 0.49 -17.34 9.67
C VAL A 25 1.64 -17.82 8.78
N GLU A 26 1.35 -18.66 7.79
CA GLU A 26 2.35 -19.20 6.86
C GLU A 26 2.99 -18.11 5.98
N MET A 27 2.26 -17.03 5.69
CA MET A 27 2.79 -15.86 4.98
C MET A 27 3.59 -14.93 5.91
N LEU A 28 3.13 -14.73 7.15
CA LEU A 28 3.71 -13.75 8.08
C LEU A 28 4.95 -14.27 8.82
N VAL A 29 4.97 -15.54 9.26
CA VAL A 29 6.11 -16.10 10.02
C VAL A 29 7.43 -15.97 9.26
N PRO A 30 7.54 -16.28 7.95
CA PRO A 30 8.76 -16.04 7.19
C PRO A 30 9.17 -14.57 7.14
N CYS A 31 8.20 -13.66 6.98
CA CYS A 31 8.45 -12.21 6.96
C CYS A 31 9.02 -11.73 8.30
N PHE A 32 8.46 -12.22 9.41
CA PHE A 32 8.92 -11.87 10.76
C PHE A 32 10.33 -12.42 11.01
N GLN A 33 10.59 -13.66 10.62
CA GLN A 33 11.92 -14.26 10.75
C GLN A 33 12.96 -13.50 9.93
N GLU A 34 12.64 -13.11 8.70
CA GLU A 34 13.53 -12.26 7.87
C GLU A 34 13.86 -10.94 8.58
N LEU A 35 12.87 -10.29 9.18
CA LEU A 35 13.08 -9.04 9.94
C LEU A 35 13.94 -9.24 11.18
N TYR A 36 13.70 -10.32 11.94
CA TYR A 36 14.49 -10.67 13.11
C TYR A 36 15.95 -10.91 12.75
N ASP A 37 16.20 -11.72 11.72
CA ASP A 37 17.54 -12.07 11.26
C ASP A 37 18.27 -10.84 10.71
N LYS A 38 17.57 -10.00 9.91
CA LYS A 38 18.12 -8.79 9.31
C LYS A 38 18.50 -7.73 10.35
N LEU A 39 17.69 -7.57 11.38
CA LEU A 39 17.87 -6.52 12.40
C LEU A 39 18.61 -7.02 13.65
N GLY A 40 18.87 -8.32 13.77
CA GLY A 40 19.47 -8.91 14.96
C GLY A 40 18.61 -8.75 16.21
N ILE A 41 17.28 -8.81 16.05
CA ILE A 41 16.30 -8.66 17.13
C ILE A 41 15.43 -9.91 17.27
N THR A 42 14.68 -9.96 18.35
CA THR A 42 13.66 -10.97 18.61
C THR A 42 12.32 -10.30 18.87
N LYS A 43 11.24 -11.10 18.96
CA LYS A 43 9.92 -10.60 19.38
C LYS A 43 9.92 -9.89 20.74
N SER A 44 10.88 -10.19 21.63
CA SER A 44 11.01 -9.53 22.94
C SER A 44 11.51 -8.09 22.84
N ASP A 45 12.11 -7.71 21.71
CA ASP A 45 12.62 -6.37 21.44
C ASP A 45 11.56 -5.46 20.80
N ILE A 46 10.36 -5.98 20.51
CA ILE A 46 9.25 -5.24 19.92
C ILE A 46 8.28 -4.80 21.02
N GLY A 47 8.17 -3.50 21.26
CA GLY A 47 7.30 -2.93 22.28
C GLY A 47 5.81 -2.91 21.91
N PHE A 48 5.49 -2.86 20.61
CA PHE A 48 4.11 -2.79 20.13
C PHE A 48 3.92 -3.52 18.80
N TRP A 49 2.79 -4.19 18.66
CA TRP A 49 2.39 -4.91 17.45
C TRP A 49 1.13 -4.27 16.90
N CYS A 50 1.09 -4.00 15.59
CA CYS A 50 -0.11 -3.43 14.98
C CYS A 50 -0.44 -4.10 13.66
N SER A 51 -1.65 -4.64 13.55
CA SER A 51 -2.10 -5.40 12.39
C SER A 51 -3.14 -4.63 11.56
N GLY A 52 -3.00 -4.67 10.23
CA GLY A 52 -4.01 -4.20 9.28
C GLY A 52 -4.65 -5.36 8.52
N SER A 53 -5.96 -5.54 8.66
CA SER A 53 -6.73 -6.58 7.95
C SER A 53 -8.23 -6.27 7.98
N SER A 54 -9.06 -7.17 7.42
CA SER A 54 -10.50 -7.14 7.66
C SER A 54 -11.16 -8.51 7.49
N ASP A 55 -12.21 -8.73 8.28
CA ASP A 55 -13.01 -9.96 8.31
C ASP A 55 -13.75 -10.26 6.99
N TYR A 56 -14.07 -9.22 6.21
CA TYR A 56 -14.90 -9.35 5.01
C TYR A 56 -14.24 -10.17 3.89
N LEU A 57 -12.90 -10.17 3.78
CA LEU A 57 -12.21 -10.88 2.69
C LEU A 57 -12.22 -12.40 2.87
N ALA A 58 -11.98 -12.84 4.09
CA ALA A 58 -11.96 -14.27 4.43
C ALA A 58 -13.36 -14.80 4.76
N GLY A 59 -14.37 -13.92 4.90
CA GLY A 59 -15.72 -14.30 5.32
C GLY A 59 -15.76 -14.91 6.72
N ARG A 60 -14.79 -14.53 7.57
CA ARG A 60 -14.55 -15.10 8.90
C ARG A 60 -14.54 -13.97 9.92
N ALA A 61 -15.25 -14.18 11.03
CA ALA A 61 -15.14 -13.32 12.19
C ALA A 61 -13.76 -13.46 12.86
N PHE A 62 -13.20 -12.33 13.30
CA PHE A 62 -11.93 -12.27 14.00
C PHE A 62 -10.76 -12.84 13.18
N SER A 63 -10.67 -12.47 11.91
CA SER A 63 -9.62 -12.89 10.99
C SER A 63 -8.24 -12.44 11.47
N PHE A 64 -8.14 -11.28 12.12
CA PHE A 64 -6.88 -10.80 12.71
C PHE A 64 -6.36 -11.72 13.84
N ILE A 65 -7.23 -12.33 14.65
CA ILE A 65 -6.81 -13.23 15.75
C ILE A 65 -6.02 -14.41 15.21
N ALA A 66 -6.37 -14.93 14.02
CA ALA A 66 -5.61 -16.01 13.40
C ALA A 66 -4.17 -15.60 13.05
N ALA A 67 -3.92 -14.32 12.78
CA ALA A 67 -2.58 -13.83 12.47
C ALA A 67 -1.72 -13.61 13.72
N VAL A 68 -2.33 -13.41 14.90
CA VAL A 68 -1.61 -13.29 16.18
C VAL A 68 -0.79 -14.55 16.48
N ASP A 69 -1.23 -15.72 16.00
CA ASP A 69 -0.47 -16.97 16.11
C ASP A 69 0.93 -16.88 15.45
N ALA A 70 1.12 -15.99 14.47
CA ALA A 70 2.41 -15.74 13.85
C ALA A 70 3.41 -15.02 14.78
N ILE A 71 2.91 -14.28 15.76
CA ILE A 71 3.71 -13.58 16.78
C ILE A 71 4.13 -14.57 17.88
N GLY A 72 3.20 -15.45 18.27
CA GLY A 72 3.36 -16.44 19.33
C GLY A 72 2.99 -15.93 20.72
N ALA A 73 2.79 -16.86 21.66
CA ALA A 73 2.13 -16.58 22.94
C ALA A 73 3.03 -15.98 24.06
N VAL A 74 4.35 -15.98 23.89
CA VAL A 74 5.33 -15.56 24.92
C VAL A 74 6.46 -14.76 24.26
N PRO A 75 6.89 -13.61 24.80
CA PRO A 75 6.33 -12.92 25.98
C PRO A 75 4.92 -12.37 25.72
N PRO A 76 4.18 -11.92 26.76
CA PRO A 76 2.93 -11.18 26.56
C PRO A 76 3.17 -10.00 25.62
N ILE A 77 2.36 -9.91 24.57
CA ILE A 77 2.48 -8.89 23.53
C ILE A 77 1.42 -7.81 23.71
N ASN A 78 1.81 -6.57 23.46
CA ASN A 78 0.89 -5.46 23.31
C ASN A 78 0.53 -5.33 21.84
N GLU A 79 -0.68 -5.72 21.46
CA GLU A 79 -1.15 -5.73 20.07
C GLU A 79 -2.40 -4.86 19.92
N SER A 80 -2.49 -4.22 18.76
CA SER A 80 -3.68 -3.50 18.31
C SER A 80 -3.99 -3.86 16.87
N HIS A 81 -5.26 -3.71 16.51
CA HIS A 81 -5.76 -4.04 15.19
C HIS A 81 -6.52 -2.87 14.56
N VAL A 82 -6.15 -2.53 13.33
CA VAL A 82 -6.83 -1.57 12.48
C VAL A 82 -7.58 -2.31 11.37
N GLU A 83 -8.89 -2.11 11.28
CA GLU A 83 -9.78 -2.63 10.23
C GLU A 83 -9.60 -1.89 8.89
N MET A 84 -8.37 -1.92 8.37
CA MET A 84 -7.94 -1.23 7.15
C MET A 84 -6.62 -1.82 6.63
N ASP A 85 -6.08 -1.25 5.56
CA ASP A 85 -4.73 -1.56 5.13
C ASP A 85 -3.69 -1.23 6.21
N ALA A 86 -2.66 -2.07 6.31
CA ALA A 86 -1.64 -1.97 7.34
C ALA A 86 -0.81 -0.68 7.26
N ALA A 87 -0.91 0.12 6.19
CA ALA A 87 -0.44 1.51 6.21
C ALA A 87 -1.09 2.36 7.32
N TRP A 88 -2.36 2.11 7.68
CA TRP A 88 -3.02 2.78 8.81
C TRP A 88 -2.64 2.17 10.16
N ALA A 89 -2.37 0.86 10.21
CA ALA A 89 -1.72 0.24 11.38
C ALA A 89 -0.33 0.84 11.63
N LEU A 90 0.41 1.17 10.56
CA LEU A 90 1.67 1.90 10.64
C LEU A 90 1.48 3.31 11.22
N TYR A 91 0.42 4.01 10.83
CA TYR A 91 0.09 5.33 11.39
C TYR A 91 -0.19 5.25 12.90
N GLU A 92 -0.92 4.25 13.36
CA GLU A 92 -1.14 4.02 14.80
C GLU A 92 0.16 3.70 15.55
N ALA A 93 0.97 2.78 15.03
CA ALA A 93 2.26 2.43 15.62
C ALA A 93 3.22 3.63 15.65
N TYR A 94 3.22 4.46 14.61
CA TYR A 94 3.97 5.71 14.55
C TYR A 94 3.54 6.67 15.67
N LEU A 95 2.24 6.86 15.89
CA LEU A 95 1.73 7.69 16.98
C LEU A 95 2.12 7.13 18.36
N LYS A 96 2.07 5.80 18.54
CA LYS A 96 2.47 5.11 19.78
C LYS A 96 3.93 5.37 20.16
N ILE A 97 4.81 5.43 19.15
CA ILE A 97 6.22 5.79 19.36
C ILE A 97 6.36 7.29 19.64
N LEU A 98 5.63 8.15 18.92
CA LEU A 98 5.66 9.59 19.15
C LEU A 98 5.20 10.01 20.55
N THR A 99 4.26 9.28 21.16
CA THR A 99 3.81 9.51 22.54
C THR A 99 4.81 9.02 23.59
N GLY A 100 5.87 8.31 23.17
CA GLY A 100 6.90 7.75 24.05
C GLY A 100 6.45 6.52 24.84
N GLU A 101 5.36 5.86 24.41
CA GLU A 101 4.88 4.65 25.07
C GLU A 101 5.73 3.42 24.74
N VAL A 102 6.34 3.39 23.56
CA VAL A 102 7.25 2.34 23.09
C VAL A 102 8.35 2.94 22.19
N ASP A 103 9.50 2.27 22.11
CA ASP A 103 10.60 2.68 21.22
C ASP A 103 10.65 1.90 19.90
N THR A 104 9.96 0.75 19.84
CA THR A 104 9.94 -0.16 18.69
C THR A 104 8.54 -0.70 18.46
N ALA A 105 8.17 -0.82 17.19
CA ALA A 105 6.91 -1.45 16.80
C ALA A 105 7.08 -2.32 15.55
N LEU A 106 6.35 -3.44 15.50
CA LEU A 106 6.22 -4.25 14.29
C LEU A 106 4.79 -4.12 13.76
N VAL A 107 4.70 -3.65 12.52
CA VAL A 107 3.44 -3.46 11.80
C VAL A 107 3.33 -4.52 10.73
N TYR A 108 2.17 -5.14 10.58
CA TYR A 108 1.97 -6.16 9.55
C TYR A 108 0.57 -6.17 8.96
N GLY A 109 0.46 -6.66 7.74
CA GLY A 109 -0.81 -6.89 7.05
C GLY A 109 -0.73 -8.11 6.17
N PHE A 110 -1.88 -8.72 5.91
CA PHE A 110 -2.00 -9.86 5.01
C PHE A 110 -3.30 -9.80 4.22
N GLY A 111 -3.22 -10.11 2.94
CA GLY A 111 -4.35 -10.20 2.04
C GLY A 111 -4.60 -11.64 1.63
N LYS A 112 -5.83 -12.13 1.86
CA LYS A 112 -6.35 -13.39 1.28
C LYS A 112 -7.42 -13.08 0.24
N SER A 113 -7.07 -12.29 -0.76
CA SER A 113 -8.04 -11.80 -1.74
C SER A 113 -8.67 -12.93 -2.57
N SER A 114 -7.98 -14.07 -2.70
CA SER A 114 -8.48 -15.25 -3.43
C SER A 114 -9.56 -16.04 -2.69
N ALA A 115 -9.72 -15.89 -1.37
CA ALA A 115 -10.69 -16.67 -0.60
C ALA A 115 -12.15 -16.27 -0.87
N GLY A 116 -12.37 -15.09 -1.46
CA GLY A 116 -13.70 -14.57 -1.71
C GLY A 116 -13.84 -13.91 -3.08
N ARG A 117 -15.04 -13.36 -3.32
CA ARG A 117 -15.32 -12.56 -4.51
C ARG A 117 -14.91 -11.11 -4.26
N LEU A 118 -13.60 -10.85 -4.17
CA LEU A 118 -13.03 -9.55 -3.77
C LEU A 118 -13.83 -8.36 -4.31
N ARG A 119 -14.02 -8.31 -5.63
CA ARG A 119 -14.66 -7.18 -6.31
C ARG A 119 -16.07 -6.86 -5.82
N GLN A 120 -16.82 -7.88 -5.38
CA GLN A 120 -18.16 -7.73 -4.79
C GLN A 120 -18.09 -7.41 -3.31
N VAL A 121 -17.13 -7.98 -2.59
CA VAL A 121 -16.91 -7.67 -1.18
C VAL A 121 -16.57 -6.19 -1.00
N LEU A 122 -15.78 -5.61 -1.91
CA LEU A 122 -15.45 -4.18 -1.87
C LEU A 122 -16.66 -3.26 -2.10
N SER A 123 -17.77 -3.76 -2.66
CA SER A 123 -19.03 -3.01 -2.74
C SER A 123 -19.61 -2.68 -1.35
N MET A 124 -19.25 -3.45 -0.31
CA MET A 124 -19.70 -3.20 1.06
C MET A 124 -19.08 -1.94 1.69
N GLN A 125 -18.06 -1.34 1.05
CA GLN A 125 -17.46 -0.07 1.47
C GLN A 125 -18.24 1.16 0.97
N LEU A 126 -19.25 0.94 0.13
CA LEU A 126 -20.07 2.00 -0.43
C LEU A 126 -21.15 2.44 0.57
N ASP A 127 -21.80 3.57 0.29
CA ASP A 127 -22.91 4.05 1.11
C ASP A 127 -24.01 2.98 1.21
N PRO A 128 -24.33 2.51 2.42
CA PRO A 128 -25.20 1.34 2.62
C PRO A 128 -26.66 1.61 2.22
N TYR A 129 -27.08 2.87 2.11
CA TYR A 129 -28.47 3.22 1.85
C TYR A 129 -28.72 3.56 0.38
N VAL A 130 -27.77 4.20 -0.29
CA VAL A 130 -28.01 4.74 -1.65
C VAL A 130 -27.16 4.12 -2.75
N VAL A 131 -26.00 3.51 -2.42
CA VAL A 131 -25.12 2.93 -3.45
C VAL A 131 -24.99 1.41 -3.31
N THR A 132 -24.71 0.90 -2.11
CA THR A 132 -24.55 -0.55 -1.87
C THR A 132 -25.76 -1.39 -2.34
N PRO A 133 -27.03 -0.94 -2.21
CA PRO A 133 -28.18 -1.69 -2.73
C PRO A 133 -28.17 -1.90 -4.25
N LEU A 134 -27.42 -1.10 -5.01
CA LEU A 134 -27.21 -1.26 -6.45
C LEU A 134 -26.12 -2.30 -6.77
N TRP A 135 -25.32 -2.67 -5.76
CA TRP A 135 -24.26 -3.65 -5.81
C TRP A 135 -23.20 -3.45 -6.91
N PRO A 136 -22.70 -2.22 -7.18
CA PRO A 136 -21.69 -2.02 -8.20
C PRO A 136 -20.36 -2.59 -7.72
N ASP A 137 -19.76 -3.49 -8.51
CA ASP A 137 -18.47 -4.06 -8.15
C ASP A 137 -17.32 -3.05 -8.30
N SER A 138 -16.18 -3.33 -7.67
CA SER A 138 -15.03 -2.42 -7.69
C SER A 138 -14.51 -2.05 -9.10
N LEU A 139 -14.63 -2.92 -10.10
CA LEU A 139 -14.24 -2.59 -11.48
C LEU A 139 -15.23 -1.61 -12.10
N SER A 140 -16.52 -1.78 -11.84
CA SER A 140 -17.55 -0.87 -12.34
C SER A 140 -17.34 0.55 -11.79
N ILE A 141 -17.04 0.68 -10.49
CA ILE A 141 -16.71 1.99 -9.88
C ILE A 141 -15.43 2.58 -10.47
N ALA A 142 -14.37 1.78 -10.61
CA ALA A 142 -13.11 2.23 -11.21
C ALA A 142 -13.29 2.59 -12.70
N GLY A 143 -14.15 1.88 -13.43
CA GLY A 143 -14.49 2.15 -14.83
C GLY A 143 -15.20 3.49 -15.00
N LEU A 144 -16.10 3.85 -14.08
CA LEU A 144 -16.70 5.19 -14.06
C LEU A 144 -15.65 6.28 -13.85
N GLN A 145 -14.71 6.07 -12.93
CA GLN A 145 -13.60 7.00 -12.71
C GLN A 145 -12.70 7.13 -13.96
N ALA A 146 -12.34 5.99 -14.58
CA ALA A 146 -11.53 5.95 -15.79
C ALA A 146 -12.22 6.67 -16.97
N ARG A 147 -13.52 6.41 -17.15
CA ARG A 147 -14.35 7.05 -18.18
C ARG A 147 -14.41 8.56 -17.98
N ALA A 148 -14.63 9.02 -16.75
CA ALA A 148 -14.70 10.45 -16.44
C ALA A 148 -13.43 11.21 -16.89
N GLY A 149 -12.24 10.65 -16.66
CA GLY A 149 -11.01 11.31 -17.11
C GLY A 149 -10.69 11.13 -18.59
N LEU A 150 -11.13 10.05 -19.25
CA LEU A 150 -11.08 9.95 -20.72
C LEU A 150 -11.94 11.04 -21.36
N ASP A 151 -13.17 11.20 -20.89
CA ASP A 151 -14.12 12.18 -21.41
C ASP A 151 -13.66 13.63 -21.12
N ALA A 152 -12.96 13.84 -20.00
CA ALA A 152 -12.31 15.11 -19.66
C ALA A 152 -10.96 15.35 -20.37
N GLY A 153 -10.45 14.37 -21.13
CA GLY A 153 -9.17 14.47 -21.82
C GLY A 153 -7.93 14.45 -20.91
N LYS A 154 -8.05 13.96 -19.68
CA LYS A 154 -6.93 13.88 -18.72
C LYS A 154 -5.94 12.75 -19.02
N TRP A 155 -6.40 11.69 -19.66
CA TRP A 155 -5.58 10.55 -20.09
C TRP A 155 -6.19 9.90 -21.34
N THR A 156 -5.48 8.94 -21.90
CA THR A 156 -5.93 8.11 -23.03
C THR A 156 -5.82 6.64 -22.67
N GLU A 157 -6.53 5.77 -23.38
CA GLU A 157 -6.37 4.31 -23.20
C GLU A 157 -4.92 3.87 -23.46
N ARG A 158 -4.23 4.50 -24.42
CA ARG A 158 -2.81 4.23 -24.67
C ARG A 158 -1.92 4.61 -23.49
N SER A 159 -2.13 5.79 -22.89
CA SER A 159 -1.33 6.20 -21.73
C SER A 159 -1.62 5.33 -20.49
N MET A 160 -2.85 4.83 -20.35
CA MET A 160 -3.18 3.82 -19.33
C MET A 160 -2.43 2.50 -19.56
N ALA A 161 -2.35 2.02 -20.80
CA ALA A 161 -1.58 0.84 -21.16
C ALA A 161 -0.06 1.04 -20.94
N GLU A 162 0.47 2.24 -21.19
CA GLU A 162 1.87 2.60 -20.89
C GLU A 162 2.19 2.54 -19.40
N VAL A 163 1.27 2.97 -18.54
CA VAL A 163 1.42 2.83 -17.07
C VAL A 163 1.54 1.35 -16.69
N ALA A 164 0.64 0.50 -17.19
CA ALA A 164 0.68 -0.93 -16.94
C ALA A 164 1.98 -1.58 -17.45
N ALA A 165 2.42 -1.21 -18.66
CA ALA A 165 3.65 -1.73 -19.25
C ALA A 165 4.90 -1.33 -18.43
N ARG A 166 4.98 -0.07 -17.98
CA ARG A 166 6.08 0.40 -17.12
C ARG A 166 6.08 -0.34 -15.78
N SER A 167 4.91 -0.50 -15.15
CA SER A 167 4.77 -1.24 -13.90
C SER A 167 5.27 -2.69 -14.01
N LEU A 168 4.86 -3.41 -15.06
CA LEU A 168 5.28 -4.80 -15.27
C LEU A 168 6.78 -4.94 -15.61
N ALA A 169 7.35 -3.96 -16.31
CA ALA A 169 8.78 -3.90 -16.57
C ALA A 169 9.58 -3.66 -15.27
N ALA A 170 9.16 -2.69 -14.44
CA ALA A 170 9.79 -2.39 -13.16
C ALA A 170 9.73 -3.57 -12.17
N ALA A 171 8.61 -4.30 -12.18
CA ALA A 171 8.38 -5.48 -11.36
C ALA A 171 9.42 -6.61 -11.56
N GLN A 172 10.20 -6.59 -12.64
CA GLN A 172 11.27 -7.59 -12.86
C GLN A 172 12.36 -7.54 -11.77
N SER A 173 12.59 -6.36 -11.18
CA SER A 173 13.53 -6.22 -10.05
C SER A 173 12.94 -6.65 -8.71
N ASN A 174 11.64 -6.95 -8.65
CA ASN A 174 10.95 -7.40 -7.45
C ASN A 174 10.70 -8.92 -7.53
N PRO A 175 11.51 -9.75 -6.84
CA PRO A 175 11.36 -11.21 -6.88
C PRO A 175 10.03 -11.70 -6.30
N ASN A 176 9.34 -10.85 -5.53
CA ASN A 176 8.05 -11.16 -4.91
C ASN A 176 6.85 -10.65 -5.73
N ALA A 177 7.05 -10.07 -6.92
CA ALA A 177 5.94 -9.63 -7.77
C ALA A 177 5.17 -10.82 -8.37
N GLN A 178 3.84 -10.73 -8.44
CA GLN A 178 3.00 -11.76 -9.05
C GLN A 178 3.06 -11.73 -10.59
N ARG A 179 3.19 -10.54 -11.16
CA ARG A 179 3.27 -10.28 -12.60
C ARG A 179 4.48 -9.40 -12.87
N SER A 180 5.30 -9.80 -13.83
CA SER A 180 6.44 -9.01 -14.31
C SER A 180 6.77 -9.39 -15.75
N GLY A 181 7.51 -8.53 -16.44
CA GLY A 181 7.96 -8.79 -17.81
C GLY A 181 7.65 -7.64 -18.77
N PRO A 182 8.35 -7.58 -19.91
CA PRO A 182 8.03 -6.62 -20.96
C PRO A 182 6.69 -7.01 -21.61
N VAL A 183 5.90 -6.01 -21.99
CA VAL A 183 4.62 -6.19 -22.69
C VAL A 183 4.53 -5.22 -23.86
N ASP A 184 3.89 -5.66 -24.94
CA ASP A 184 3.60 -4.81 -26.09
C ASP A 184 2.30 -4.03 -25.87
N ILE A 185 2.38 -2.70 -25.97
CA ILE A 185 1.24 -1.79 -25.74
C ILE A 185 0.12 -2.04 -26.76
N ASP A 186 0.45 -2.31 -28.02
CA ASP A 186 -0.58 -2.53 -29.04
C ASP A 186 -1.31 -3.85 -28.81
N ALA A 187 -0.60 -4.90 -28.39
CA ALA A 187 -1.21 -6.15 -27.93
C ALA A 187 -2.11 -5.94 -26.70
N LEU A 188 -1.72 -5.09 -25.75
CA LEU A 188 -2.55 -4.75 -24.59
C LEU A 188 -3.87 -4.08 -25.02
N LEU A 189 -3.80 -3.10 -25.93
CA LEU A 189 -4.97 -2.36 -26.43
C LEU A 189 -5.91 -3.20 -27.30
N ALA A 190 -5.40 -4.27 -27.92
CA ALA A 190 -6.19 -5.22 -28.70
C ALA A 190 -7.05 -6.16 -27.84
N THR A 191 -6.83 -6.23 -26.53
CA THR A 191 -7.63 -7.07 -25.63
C THR A 191 -9.02 -6.50 -25.36
N GLU A 192 -9.97 -7.38 -25.02
CA GLU A 192 -11.34 -6.98 -24.69
C GLU A 192 -11.41 -6.22 -23.35
N TYR A 193 -12.40 -5.33 -23.25
CA TYR A 193 -12.71 -4.66 -21.99
C TYR A 193 -13.21 -5.67 -20.95
N VAL A 194 -12.67 -5.57 -19.73
CA VAL A 194 -13.23 -6.26 -18.55
C VAL A 194 -14.34 -5.44 -17.90
N ALA A 195 -14.24 -4.11 -17.97
CA ALA A 195 -15.25 -3.16 -17.52
C ALA A 195 -15.01 -1.83 -18.25
N ASN A 196 -15.65 -1.61 -19.40
CA ASN A 196 -15.38 -0.48 -20.29
C ASN A 196 -15.25 0.85 -19.50
N PRO A 197 -14.09 1.56 -19.57
CA PRO A 197 -12.98 1.42 -20.54
C PRO A 197 -11.80 0.54 -20.09
N LEU A 198 -11.89 -0.13 -18.94
CA LEU A 198 -10.79 -0.91 -18.37
C LEU A 198 -10.61 -2.24 -19.09
N ARG A 199 -9.35 -2.58 -19.37
CA ARG A 199 -8.89 -3.92 -19.79
C ARG A 199 -8.18 -4.61 -18.63
N ALA A 200 -7.78 -5.87 -18.85
CA ALA A 200 -7.15 -6.67 -17.79
C ALA A 200 -5.83 -6.08 -17.27
N HIS A 201 -5.07 -5.39 -18.13
CA HIS A 201 -3.79 -4.75 -17.76
C HIS A 201 -3.99 -3.47 -16.93
N ASP A 202 -5.14 -2.82 -17.03
CA ASP A 202 -5.48 -1.65 -16.22
C ASP A 202 -5.84 -2.02 -14.78
N CYS A 203 -6.08 -3.29 -14.51
CA CYS A 203 -6.58 -3.77 -13.22
C CYS A 203 -5.50 -4.57 -12.47
N ALA A 204 -5.24 -4.19 -11.22
CA ALA A 204 -4.43 -5.01 -10.32
C ALA A 204 -4.95 -6.46 -10.24
N PRO A 205 -4.04 -7.47 -10.16
CA PRO A 205 -4.44 -8.86 -9.95
C PRO A 205 -5.18 -9.06 -8.63
N ILE A 206 -5.98 -10.13 -8.55
CA ILE A 206 -6.27 -10.74 -7.24
C ILE A 206 -4.99 -11.42 -6.77
N THR A 207 -4.57 -11.06 -5.57
CA THR A 207 -3.29 -11.46 -4.97
C THR A 207 -3.50 -11.86 -3.52
N ASP A 208 -2.88 -12.97 -3.16
CA ASP A 208 -2.58 -13.31 -1.78
C ASP A 208 -1.13 -12.92 -1.47
N GLY A 209 -0.90 -12.37 -0.28
CA GLY A 209 0.42 -11.97 0.19
C GLY A 209 0.36 -11.26 1.54
N ALA A 210 1.52 -10.96 2.10
CA ALA A 210 1.67 -10.27 3.37
C ALA A 210 2.89 -9.34 3.36
N ALA A 211 2.86 -8.33 4.21
CA ALA A 211 3.94 -7.37 4.40
C ALA A 211 4.13 -7.06 5.88
N ALA A 212 5.37 -6.79 6.27
CA ALA A 212 5.73 -6.41 7.63
C ALA A 212 6.81 -5.31 7.63
N ILE A 213 6.66 -4.34 8.54
CA ILE A 213 7.58 -3.23 8.74
C ILE A 213 7.95 -3.13 10.22
N VAL A 214 9.22 -2.85 10.50
CA VAL A 214 9.67 -2.47 11.85
C VAL A 214 9.92 -0.97 11.89
N LEU A 215 9.28 -0.31 12.85
CA LEU A 215 9.53 1.09 13.23
C LEU A 215 10.42 1.14 14.47
N ALA A 216 11.31 2.12 14.53
CA ALA A 216 12.13 2.39 15.70
C ALA A 216 12.32 3.89 15.95
N ALA A 217 12.47 4.25 17.23
CA ALA A 217 12.71 5.61 17.71
C ALA A 217 14.21 5.95 17.75
N GLY A 218 14.56 7.19 17.37
CA GLY A 218 15.84 7.83 17.70
C GLY A 218 17.08 6.94 17.54
N ASP A 219 17.89 6.84 18.60
CA ASP A 219 19.14 6.07 18.58
C ASP A 219 18.90 4.58 18.28
N ARG A 220 17.78 4.02 18.75
CA ARG A 220 17.42 2.63 18.47
C ARG A 220 17.29 2.38 16.96
N ALA A 221 16.81 3.36 16.19
CA ALA A 221 16.76 3.22 14.74
C ALA A 221 18.15 3.11 14.10
N ARG A 222 19.13 3.90 14.60
CA ARG A 222 20.51 3.92 14.10
C ARG A 222 21.33 2.69 14.50
N GLU A 223 20.94 2.05 15.61
CA GLU A 223 21.47 0.76 16.03
C GLU A 223 20.99 -0.38 15.13
N LEU A 224 19.71 -0.35 14.74
CA LEU A 224 19.07 -1.42 13.99
C LEU A 224 19.31 -1.35 12.48
N CYS A 225 19.48 -0.15 11.92
CA CYS A 225 19.68 0.04 10.49
C CYS A 225 20.77 1.09 10.26
N GLU A 226 21.70 0.79 9.35
CA GLU A 226 22.80 1.71 9.02
C GLU A 226 22.27 3.03 8.42
N ARG A 227 21.26 2.93 7.55
CA ARG A 227 20.63 4.07 6.87
C ARG A 227 19.11 4.03 7.02
N PRO A 228 18.55 4.34 8.21
CA PRO A 228 17.11 4.29 8.46
C PRO A 228 16.33 5.25 7.56
N ALA A 229 15.12 4.87 7.17
CA ALA A 229 14.21 5.74 6.45
C ALA A 229 13.38 6.57 7.45
N TRP A 230 13.85 7.78 7.78
CA TRP A 230 13.23 8.66 8.75
C TRP A 230 11.92 9.23 8.21
N ILE A 231 10.82 9.05 8.93
CA ILE A 231 9.51 9.59 8.54
C ILE A 231 9.52 11.11 8.80
N SER A 232 9.74 11.91 7.76
CA SER A 232 9.80 13.38 7.85
C SER A 232 8.42 14.04 7.81
N GLY A 233 7.42 13.32 7.30
CA GLY A 233 6.01 13.67 7.42
C GLY A 233 5.08 12.52 7.03
N ILE A 234 3.92 12.45 7.66
CA ILE A 234 2.87 11.46 7.37
C ILE A 234 1.51 12.08 7.63
N ALA A 235 0.56 11.90 6.71
CA ALA A 235 -0.78 12.43 6.85
C ALA A 235 -1.82 11.54 6.17
N HIS A 236 -2.97 11.37 6.81
CA HIS A 236 -4.15 10.71 6.26
C HIS A 236 -5.28 11.72 6.07
N ARG A 237 -5.94 11.68 4.92
CA ARG A 237 -7.13 12.49 4.62
C ARG A 237 -8.18 11.62 3.94
N ILE A 238 -9.42 12.04 4.05
CA ILE A 238 -10.59 11.32 3.54
C ILE A 238 -11.49 12.27 2.76
N ASP A 239 -11.96 11.82 1.60
CA ASP A 239 -13.02 12.45 0.83
C ASP A 239 -14.40 11.96 1.28
N THR A 240 -15.43 12.72 0.95
CA THR A 240 -16.83 12.33 1.21
C THR A 240 -17.12 10.91 0.67
N PRO A 241 -17.84 10.05 1.43
CA PRO A 241 -18.24 8.73 0.95
C PRO A 241 -19.28 8.81 -0.18
N ASN A 242 -19.93 9.96 -0.36
CA ASN A 242 -20.88 10.16 -1.43
C ASN A 242 -20.17 10.31 -2.78
N LEU A 243 -20.13 9.22 -3.56
CA LEU A 243 -19.55 9.18 -4.92
C LEU A 243 -20.06 10.29 -5.84
N GLY A 244 -21.36 10.60 -5.80
CA GLY A 244 -21.97 11.61 -6.67
C GLY A 244 -21.61 13.05 -6.31
N ALA A 245 -21.01 13.28 -5.13
CA ALA A 245 -20.53 14.59 -4.70
C ALA A 245 -19.05 14.85 -5.03
N ARG A 246 -18.34 13.86 -5.60
CA ARG A 246 -16.92 13.94 -5.91
C ARG A 246 -16.69 14.18 -7.40
N ASP A 247 -15.72 15.03 -7.72
CA ASP A 247 -15.08 14.99 -9.03
C ASP A 247 -14.10 13.80 -9.03
N LEU A 248 -14.44 12.74 -9.77
CA LEU A 248 -13.67 11.50 -9.80
C LEU A 248 -12.33 11.65 -10.55
N THR A 249 -12.12 12.76 -11.27
CA THR A 249 -10.89 13.02 -12.04
C THR A 249 -9.78 13.65 -11.22
N VAL A 250 -10.04 13.97 -9.95
CA VAL A 250 -9.08 14.52 -8.98
C VAL A 250 -9.14 13.73 -7.67
N SER A 251 -8.15 13.93 -6.80
CA SER A 251 -8.19 13.41 -5.43
C SER A 251 -7.84 14.53 -4.45
N ALA A 252 -8.89 15.14 -3.88
CA ALA A 252 -8.76 16.24 -2.94
C ALA A 252 -8.10 15.78 -1.62
N SER A 253 -8.48 14.59 -1.14
CA SER A 253 -7.84 13.94 0.00
C SER A 253 -6.35 13.66 -0.25
N THR A 254 -5.94 13.15 -1.42
CA THR A 254 -4.51 12.98 -1.75
C THR A 254 -3.78 14.32 -1.76
N THR A 255 -4.37 15.36 -2.36
CA THR A 255 -3.79 16.71 -2.40
C THR A 255 -3.53 17.26 -1.00
N ALA A 256 -4.53 17.14 -0.11
CA ALA A 256 -4.41 17.59 1.27
C ALA A 256 -3.40 16.75 2.08
N ALA A 257 -3.40 15.42 1.91
CA ALA A 257 -2.46 14.53 2.59
C ALA A 257 -1.02 14.79 2.14
N ALA A 258 -0.81 14.94 0.83
CA ALA A 258 0.48 15.27 0.25
C ALA A 258 0.99 16.61 0.77
N ARG A 259 0.18 17.68 0.71
CA ARG A 259 0.56 19.00 1.22
C ARG A 259 0.99 18.94 2.68
N ASP A 260 0.25 18.22 3.52
CA ASP A 260 0.53 18.17 4.95
C ASP A 260 1.75 17.28 5.27
N ALA A 261 1.93 16.16 4.55
CA ALA A 261 3.09 15.27 4.70
C ALA A 261 4.39 15.88 4.15
N THR A 262 4.33 16.59 3.02
CA THR A 262 5.49 17.25 2.39
C THR A 262 5.73 18.65 2.91
N ARG A 263 4.82 19.19 3.73
CA ARG A 263 4.76 20.61 4.14
C ARG A 263 4.73 21.57 2.94
N GLY A 264 4.15 21.11 1.82
CA GLY A 264 4.07 21.83 0.55
C GLY A 264 5.32 21.74 -0.32
N ASP A 265 6.37 21.00 0.10
CA ASP A 265 7.62 20.86 -0.65
C ASP A 265 7.81 19.45 -1.20
N VAL A 266 7.56 19.31 -2.49
CA VAL A 266 7.73 18.07 -3.28
C VAL A 266 9.08 17.98 -3.98
N THR A 267 9.97 18.96 -3.78
CA THR A 267 11.27 18.98 -4.45
C THR A 267 12.18 17.85 -3.95
N GLY A 268 12.98 17.28 -4.85
CA GLY A 268 13.93 16.22 -4.50
C GLY A 268 13.30 14.90 -4.08
N ILE A 269 12.02 14.63 -4.39
CA ILE A 269 11.46 13.27 -4.27
C ILE A 269 12.03 12.43 -5.41
N ASP A 270 13.04 11.62 -5.08
CA ASP A 270 13.75 10.77 -6.05
C ASP A 270 12.84 9.66 -6.59
N SER A 271 12.01 9.09 -5.71
CA SER A 271 11.10 8.00 -6.06
C SER A 271 9.80 8.06 -5.26
N ALA A 272 8.70 7.64 -5.89
CA ALA A 272 7.38 7.54 -5.29
C ALA A 272 6.78 6.13 -5.48
N GLU A 273 6.40 5.48 -4.39
CA GLU A 273 5.65 4.22 -4.40
C GLU A 273 4.16 4.53 -4.17
N LEU A 274 3.37 4.48 -5.25
CA LEU A 274 1.97 4.85 -5.28
C LEU A 274 1.06 3.63 -5.28
N TYR A 275 0.18 3.54 -4.27
CA TYR A 275 -0.92 2.57 -4.31
C TYR A 275 -2.00 3.01 -5.32
N ALA A 276 -1.81 2.67 -6.59
CA ALA A 276 -2.77 2.79 -7.68
C ALA A 276 -3.22 1.39 -8.17
N PRO A 277 -4.30 0.80 -7.63
CA PRO A 277 -4.81 -0.50 -8.08
C PRO A 277 -5.39 -0.48 -9.51
N PHE A 278 -5.56 0.71 -10.09
CA PHE A 278 -5.96 0.89 -11.49
C PHE A 278 -5.01 1.84 -12.22
N SER A 279 -4.67 1.57 -13.48
CA SER A 279 -3.68 2.32 -14.26
C SER A 279 -3.97 3.82 -14.33
N HIS A 280 -5.24 4.22 -14.51
CA HIS A 280 -5.62 5.63 -14.58
C HIS A 280 -5.43 6.40 -13.27
N GLN A 281 -5.44 5.71 -12.12
CA GLN A 281 -5.27 6.34 -10.82
C GLN A 281 -3.86 6.87 -10.61
N GLU A 282 -2.86 6.36 -11.32
CA GLU A 282 -1.52 6.93 -11.24
C GLU A 282 -1.49 8.38 -11.74
N PHE A 283 -2.22 8.72 -12.80
CA PHE A 283 -2.33 10.10 -13.27
C PHE A 283 -2.94 11.02 -12.21
N ILE A 284 -4.04 10.57 -11.59
CA ILE A 284 -4.72 11.31 -10.52
C ILE A 284 -3.77 11.56 -9.35
N LEU A 285 -3.04 10.53 -8.91
CA LEU A 285 -2.13 10.62 -7.77
C LEU A 285 -0.92 11.50 -8.07
N ARG A 286 -0.30 11.37 -9.25
CA ARG A 286 0.84 12.20 -9.65
C ARG A 286 0.45 13.68 -9.71
N GLU A 287 -0.71 13.99 -10.30
CA GLU A 287 -1.26 15.35 -10.36
C GLU A 287 -1.58 15.88 -8.95
N ALA A 288 -2.30 15.10 -8.14
CA ALA A 288 -2.72 15.51 -6.79
C ALA A 288 -1.55 15.72 -5.83
N ILE A 289 -0.51 14.90 -5.93
CA ILE A 289 0.71 15.04 -5.11
C ILE A 289 1.58 16.20 -5.64
N GLY A 290 1.55 16.46 -6.95
CA GLY A 290 2.46 17.41 -7.60
C GLY A 290 3.85 16.82 -7.84
N LEU A 291 3.94 15.53 -8.14
CA LEU A 291 5.23 14.88 -8.41
C LEU A 291 5.91 15.46 -9.65
N ALA A 292 7.23 15.61 -9.57
CA ALA A 292 8.03 16.05 -10.71
C ALA A 292 7.98 15.00 -11.84
N ALA A 293 8.20 15.45 -13.08
CA ALA A 293 8.11 14.57 -14.25
C ALA A 293 9.19 13.46 -14.24
N ASP A 294 10.32 13.73 -13.61
CA ASP A 294 11.49 12.86 -13.47
C ASP A 294 11.47 11.99 -12.20
N THR A 295 10.49 12.15 -11.31
CA THR A 295 10.31 11.24 -10.16
C THR A 295 10.05 9.81 -10.64
N GLU A 296 10.85 8.85 -10.14
CA GLU A 296 10.68 7.43 -10.47
C GLU A 296 9.46 6.85 -9.73
N VAL A 297 8.39 6.54 -10.47
CA VAL A 297 7.13 6.04 -9.91
C VAL A 297 7.05 4.51 -9.96
N ASN A 298 6.75 3.89 -8.82
CA ASN A 298 6.54 2.45 -8.64
C ASN A 298 7.69 1.57 -9.17
N PRO A 299 8.96 1.81 -8.77
CA PRO A 299 10.07 0.93 -9.14
C PRO A 299 9.88 -0.53 -8.67
N SER A 300 9.08 -0.77 -7.61
CA SER A 300 8.68 -2.13 -7.20
C SER A 300 7.74 -2.85 -8.19
N GLY A 301 7.21 -2.13 -9.18
CA GLY A 301 6.11 -2.53 -10.06
C GLY A 301 4.73 -2.07 -9.60
N GLY A 302 4.58 -1.70 -8.32
CA GLY A 302 3.33 -1.21 -7.77
C GLY A 302 2.20 -2.26 -7.77
N PRO A 303 0.95 -1.83 -7.49
CA PRO A 303 -0.19 -2.74 -7.34
C PRO A 303 -0.56 -3.51 -8.62
N LEU A 304 -0.20 -3.00 -9.80
CA LEU A 304 -0.46 -3.69 -11.07
C LEU A 304 0.36 -4.98 -11.22
N ALA A 305 1.49 -5.07 -10.51
CA ALA A 305 2.36 -6.24 -10.46
C ALA A 305 1.97 -7.24 -9.36
N GLY A 306 1.30 -6.79 -8.30
CA GLY A 306 0.82 -7.59 -7.17
C GLY A 306 0.08 -6.71 -6.18
N ASN A 307 -1.10 -7.13 -5.72
CA ASN A 307 -1.97 -6.30 -4.88
C ASN A 307 -2.58 -7.08 -3.71
N PRO A 308 -1.78 -7.47 -2.71
CA PRO A 308 -2.31 -8.13 -1.53
C PRO A 308 -3.12 -7.12 -0.73
N LEU A 309 -4.45 -7.18 -0.83
CA LEU A 309 -5.32 -6.22 -0.13
C LEU A 309 -5.03 -6.25 1.38
N PHE A 310 -4.98 -5.07 2.00
CA PHE A 310 -4.56 -4.81 3.37
C PHE A 310 -3.06 -4.86 3.66
N ALA A 311 -2.24 -5.34 2.73
CA ALA A 311 -0.79 -5.21 2.79
C ALA A 311 -0.24 -4.25 1.71
N GLY A 312 -0.99 -4.00 0.63
CA GLY A 312 -0.52 -3.23 -0.53
C GLY A 312 -0.07 -1.81 -0.20
N GLY A 313 -0.71 -1.11 0.74
CA GLY A 313 -0.26 0.21 1.16
C GLY A 313 1.03 0.13 1.99
N LEU A 314 1.11 -0.85 2.89
CA LEU A 314 2.31 -1.13 3.67
C LEU A 314 3.49 -1.53 2.78
N GLU A 315 3.26 -2.34 1.73
CA GLU A 315 4.29 -2.66 0.72
C GLU A 315 4.86 -1.40 0.06
N ARG A 316 4.01 -0.44 -0.32
CA ARG A 316 4.48 0.82 -0.93
C ARG A 316 5.38 1.60 0.02
N ILE A 317 5.02 1.67 1.32
CA ILE A 317 5.89 2.27 2.35
C ILE A 317 7.20 1.50 2.47
N GLY A 318 7.13 0.17 2.54
CA GLY A 318 8.31 -0.70 2.68
C GLY A 318 9.28 -0.62 1.51
N HIS A 319 8.76 -0.64 0.28
CA HIS A 319 9.56 -0.48 -0.94
C HIS A 319 10.22 0.89 -1.02
N ALA A 320 9.50 1.96 -0.68
CA ALA A 320 10.06 3.31 -0.61
C ALA A 320 11.20 3.38 0.43
N ALA A 321 10.97 2.85 1.64
CA ALA A 321 11.99 2.79 2.68
C ALA A 321 13.23 1.97 2.25
N ASN A 322 13.04 0.84 1.56
CA ASN A 322 14.14 0.03 1.06
C ASN A 322 15.06 0.77 0.07
N ARG A 323 14.55 1.75 -0.70
CA ARG A 323 15.40 2.59 -1.55
C ARG A 323 16.30 3.51 -0.74
N ILE A 324 15.85 3.96 0.43
CA ILE A 324 16.70 4.69 1.37
C ILE A 324 17.73 3.74 2.00
N HIS A 325 17.28 2.57 2.47
CA HIS A 325 18.16 1.57 3.09
C HIS A 325 19.31 1.15 2.16
N SER A 326 19.03 1.01 0.86
CA SER A 326 20.00 0.52 -0.14
C SER A 326 20.92 1.60 -0.72
N GLY A 327 20.71 2.87 -0.37
CA GLY A 327 21.49 3.96 -0.96
C GLY A 327 20.93 4.56 -2.25
N GLN A 328 19.86 3.99 -2.82
CA GLN A 328 19.34 4.33 -4.15
C GLN A 328 18.51 5.62 -4.20
N ALA A 329 18.04 6.12 -3.06
CA ALA A 329 17.29 7.38 -2.96
C ALA A 329 17.61 8.09 -1.63
N GLY A 330 17.63 9.42 -1.65
CA GLY A 330 17.78 10.27 -0.48
C GLY A 330 16.43 10.69 0.12
N ARG A 331 15.42 10.95 -0.72
CA ARG A 331 14.08 11.33 -0.27
C ARG A 331 13.02 10.63 -1.11
N VAL A 332 12.09 9.98 -0.45
CA VAL A 332 11.07 9.13 -1.08
C VAL A 332 9.68 9.47 -0.57
N LEU A 333 8.68 9.17 -1.40
CA LEU A 333 7.28 9.27 -1.04
C LEU A 333 6.59 7.92 -1.17
N ALA A 334 5.76 7.57 -0.21
CA ALA A 334 4.87 6.43 -0.28
C ALA A 334 3.42 6.88 -0.14
N HIS A 335 2.53 6.23 -0.88
CA HIS A 335 1.10 6.48 -0.84
C HIS A 335 0.32 5.18 -0.66
N ALA A 336 -0.66 5.21 0.23
CA ALA A 336 -1.63 4.14 0.44
C ALA A 336 -3.06 4.66 0.27
N THR A 337 -3.93 3.84 -0.34
CA THR A 337 -5.34 4.16 -0.52
C THR A 337 -6.24 3.10 0.07
N SER A 338 -7.45 3.50 0.46
CA SER A 338 -8.57 2.60 0.75
C SER A 338 -9.88 3.26 0.33
N GLY A 339 -10.95 2.47 0.23
CA GLY A 339 -12.24 2.93 -0.24
C GLY A 339 -12.34 3.09 -1.77
N PRO A 340 -13.57 3.25 -2.29
CA PRO A 340 -13.85 3.40 -3.71
C PRO A 340 -13.26 4.69 -4.29
N ALA A 341 -12.59 4.57 -5.44
CA ALA A 341 -12.08 5.70 -6.22
C ALA A 341 -11.22 6.67 -5.39
N LEU A 342 -10.17 6.16 -4.74
CA LEU A 342 -9.22 6.95 -3.94
C LEU A 342 -9.90 7.79 -2.84
N GLN A 343 -10.82 7.18 -2.06
CA GLN A 343 -11.57 7.92 -1.05
C GLN A 343 -10.72 8.28 0.18
N GLN A 344 -9.91 7.34 0.67
CA GLN A 344 -9.04 7.52 1.81
C GLN A 344 -7.60 7.42 1.36
N ASN A 345 -6.80 8.44 1.62
CA ASN A 345 -5.41 8.47 1.16
C ASN A 345 -4.48 8.84 2.31
N LEU A 346 -3.42 8.05 2.44
CA LEU A 346 -2.32 8.28 3.36
C LEU A 346 -1.06 8.53 2.54
N VAL A 347 -0.35 9.61 2.85
CA VAL A 347 0.94 9.96 2.25
C VAL A 347 2.00 9.96 3.35
N ALA A 348 3.11 9.28 3.11
CA ALA A 348 4.29 9.28 3.98
C ALA A 348 5.51 9.73 3.17
N VAL A 349 6.28 10.66 3.72
CA VAL A 349 7.58 11.10 3.19
C VAL A 349 8.66 10.58 4.11
N MET A 350 9.68 9.98 3.51
CA MET A 350 10.82 9.45 4.24
C MET A 350 12.13 9.98 3.66
N GLU A 351 13.11 10.19 4.53
CA GLU A 351 14.41 10.75 4.17
C GLU A 351 15.53 9.89 4.76
N GLY A 352 16.52 9.59 3.92
CA GLY A 352 17.80 9.08 4.35
C GLY A 352 18.61 10.22 4.94
N ARG A 353 19.26 9.95 6.07
CA ARG A 353 20.18 10.90 6.70
C ARG A 353 21.50 10.21 6.91
N ASP A 354 22.57 10.84 6.46
CA ASP A 354 23.91 10.38 6.79
C ASP A 354 24.13 10.48 8.31
N LYS A 355 24.99 9.61 8.84
CA LYS A 355 25.27 9.53 10.28
C LYS A 355 26.03 10.75 10.80
#